data_AF-A0A167SSJ8-F1
#
_entry.id   AF-A0A167SSJ8-F1
#
_cell.length_a   1.000
_cell.length_b   1.000
_cell.length_c   1.000
_cell.angle_alpha   90.00
_cell.angle_beta   90.00
_cell.angle_gamma   90.00
#
_symmetry.space_group_name_H-M   'P 1'
#
loop_
_entity.id
_entity.type
_entity.pdbx_description
1 polymer ?
#
loop_
_entity_poly.entity_id
_entity_poly.type
_entity_poly.pdbx_seq_one_letter_code
_entity_poly.pdbx_strand_id
1 'polypeptide(L)'
;MTQVVNALTSKMEMGGPMASMYLLNNPDHYTGHTFVRCWWKNYTRWVMTQWDPLGNDDPMMDDEEDIERVIVRKKGDKYILHSTVDDYQYRPVEFEEVSLYSWVRLMDKSELSAAKKKK
;
A
#
# COMPACT_ATOMS: atom_id res chain seq x y z
N MET A 1 20.13 10.80 -18.19
CA MET A 1 18.72 11.21 -18.42
C MET A 1 18.10 10.54 -19.64
N THR A 2 18.78 10.54 -20.81
CA THR A 2 18.27 9.91 -22.05
C THR A 2 17.88 8.43 -21.91
N GLN A 3 18.64 7.62 -21.16
CA GLN A 3 18.30 6.20 -20.94
C GLN A 3 16.99 6.00 -20.15
N VAL A 4 16.70 6.87 -19.17
CA VAL A 4 15.46 6.82 -18.37
C VAL A 4 14.28 7.27 -19.21
N VAL A 5 14.45 8.33 -20.01
CA VAL A 5 13.46 8.82 -20.97
C VAL A 5 13.12 7.75 -22.00
N ASN A 6 14.12 7.05 -22.55
CA ASN A 6 13.91 5.99 -23.53
C ASN A 6 13.18 4.78 -22.92
N ALA A 7 13.52 4.40 -21.68
CA ALA A 7 12.84 3.33 -20.97
C ALA A 7 11.37 3.67 -20.67
N LEU A 8 11.09 4.91 -20.25
CA LEU A 8 9.72 5.40 -19.99
C LEU A 8 8.91 5.51 -21.29
N THR A 9 9.52 6.02 -22.36
CA THR A 9 8.92 6.09 -23.70
C THR A 9 8.52 4.71 -24.20
N SER A 10 9.37 3.70 -24.01
CA SER A 10 9.09 2.33 -24.43
C SER A 10 8.07 1.61 -23.54
N LYS A 11 8.01 1.90 -22.23
CA LYS A 11 7.14 1.18 -21.30
C LYS A 11 5.75 1.78 -21.13
N MET A 12 5.61 3.09 -21.36
CA MET A 12 4.37 3.82 -21.14
C MET A 12 3.85 4.49 -22.42
N GLU A 13 4.49 4.21 -23.58
CA GLU A 13 4.16 4.79 -24.90
C GLU A 13 4.11 6.33 -24.90
N MET A 14 4.76 6.95 -23.91
CA MET A 14 4.79 8.41 -23.77
C MET A 14 5.86 9.01 -24.68
N GLY A 15 5.57 10.13 -25.33
CA GLY A 15 6.59 10.83 -26.12
C GLY A 15 7.78 11.24 -25.23
N GLY A 16 9.00 11.13 -25.75
CA GLY A 16 10.23 11.53 -25.03
C GLY A 16 10.19 12.93 -24.39
N PRO A 17 9.58 13.95 -25.02
CA PRO A 17 9.37 15.25 -24.39
C PRO A 17 8.45 15.21 -23.15
N MET A 18 7.38 14.43 -23.21
CA MET A 18 6.45 14.23 -22.08
C MET A 18 7.16 13.49 -20.93
N ALA A 19 7.91 12.42 -21.24
CA ALA A 19 8.71 11.70 -20.24
C ALA A 19 9.72 12.62 -19.52
N SER A 20 10.35 13.51 -20.28
CA SER A 20 11.29 14.49 -19.75
C SER A 20 10.57 15.53 -18.87
N MET A 21 9.33 15.92 -19.19
CA MET A 21 8.52 16.79 -18.33
C MET A 21 8.20 16.15 -16.98
N TYR A 22 7.86 14.86 -16.94
CA TYR A 22 7.65 14.11 -15.70
C TYR A 22 8.93 14.06 -14.84
N LEU A 23 10.10 13.84 -15.47
CA LEU A 23 11.39 13.79 -14.75
C LEU A 23 11.83 15.15 -14.20
N LEU A 24 11.43 16.24 -14.86
CA LEU A 24 11.73 17.62 -14.45
C LEU A 24 10.69 18.21 -13.48
N ASN A 25 9.68 17.43 -13.09
CA ASN A 25 8.60 17.83 -12.17
C ASN A 25 7.88 19.11 -12.62
N ASN A 26 7.63 19.23 -13.93
CA ASN A 26 6.82 20.34 -14.45
C ASN A 26 5.36 20.23 -13.93
N PRO A 27 4.69 21.36 -13.65
CA PRO A 27 3.35 21.37 -13.03
C PRO A 27 2.23 20.87 -13.96
N ASP A 28 2.49 20.82 -15.26
CA ASP A 28 1.54 20.35 -16.27
C ASP A 28 1.84 18.88 -16.62
N HIS A 29 1.16 17.98 -15.91
CA HIS A 29 1.21 16.55 -16.20
C HIS A 29 -0.22 15.97 -16.21
N TYR A 30 -0.51 15.13 -17.20
CA TYR A 30 -1.82 14.50 -17.32
C TYR A 30 -1.86 13.22 -16.47
N THR A 31 -2.43 13.29 -15.27
CA THR A 31 -2.77 12.08 -14.50
C THR A 31 -4.26 11.80 -14.65
N GLY A 32 -4.60 10.95 -15.62
CA GLY A 32 -5.99 10.52 -15.81
C GLY A 32 -6.50 9.67 -14.64
N HIS A 33 -5.64 8.82 -14.06
CA HIS A 33 -5.99 7.91 -12.98
C HIS A 33 -4.82 7.71 -12.01
N THR A 34 -5.13 7.65 -10.71
CA THR A 34 -4.19 7.23 -9.68
C THR A 34 -4.58 5.84 -9.18
N PHE A 35 -3.60 4.95 -9.07
CA PHE A 35 -3.80 3.61 -8.54
C PHE A 35 -3.21 3.55 -7.14
N VAL A 36 -3.99 3.01 -6.19
CA VAL A 36 -3.50 2.70 -4.85
C VAL A 36 -3.09 1.23 -4.81
N ARG A 37 -1.96 0.94 -4.18
CA ARG A 37 -1.49 -0.43 -4.01
C ARG A 37 -2.39 -1.15 -2.99
N CYS A 38 -3.08 -2.19 -3.42
CA CYS A 38 -3.86 -3.07 -2.55
C CYS A 38 -3.16 -4.43 -2.42
N TRP A 39 -2.82 -4.82 -1.19
CA TRP A 39 -2.22 -6.12 -0.88
C TRP A 39 -3.31 -7.15 -0.57
N TRP A 40 -4.11 -7.51 -1.58
CA TRP A 40 -5.32 -8.34 -1.42
C TRP A 40 -5.07 -9.68 -0.75
N LYS A 41 -3.99 -10.39 -1.14
CA LYS A 41 -3.62 -11.71 -0.61
C LYS A 41 -3.53 -11.74 0.92
N ASN A 42 -2.92 -10.71 1.53
CA ASN A 42 -2.75 -10.65 2.98
C ASN A 42 -4.11 -10.58 3.70
N TYR A 43 -5.04 -9.78 3.17
CA TYR A 43 -6.38 -9.67 3.74
C TYR A 43 -7.20 -10.95 3.56
N THR A 44 -7.17 -11.56 2.36
CA THR A 44 -7.91 -12.81 2.13
C THR A 44 -7.37 -13.95 2.98
N ARG A 45 -6.05 -14.05 3.13
CA ARG A 45 -5.42 -15.04 4.00
C ARG A 45 -5.91 -14.89 5.43
N TRP A 46 -5.87 -13.67 5.99
CA TRP A 46 -6.38 -13.40 7.32
C TRP A 46 -7.86 -13.80 7.48
N VAL A 47 -8.74 -13.38 6.55
CA VAL A 47 -10.17 -13.73 6.59
C VAL A 47 -10.37 -15.26 6.54
N MET A 48 -9.64 -15.96 5.68
CA MET A 48 -9.72 -17.41 5.57
C MET A 48 -9.25 -18.11 6.84
N THR A 49 -8.17 -17.65 7.48
CA THR A 49 -7.70 -18.17 8.77
C THR A 49 -8.75 -17.98 9.88
N GLN A 50 -9.52 -16.89 9.86
CA GLN A 50 -10.61 -16.68 10.83
C GLN A 50 -11.83 -17.58 10.55
N TRP A 51 -12.12 -17.85 9.28
CA TRP A 51 -13.30 -18.61 8.86
C TRP A 51 -13.09 -20.13 9.01
N ASP A 52 -11.91 -20.63 8.67
CA ASP A 52 -11.56 -22.04 8.79
C ASP A 52 -10.16 -22.19 9.42
N PRO A 53 -10.06 -22.18 10.76
CA PRO A 53 -8.79 -22.29 11.47
C PRO A 53 -8.09 -23.65 11.31
N LEU A 54 -8.85 -24.66 10.87
CA LEU A 54 -8.39 -26.03 10.61
C LEU A 54 -8.33 -26.34 9.11
N GLY A 55 -8.60 -25.33 8.28
CA GLY A 55 -8.83 -25.49 6.85
C GLY A 55 -7.64 -26.14 6.21
N ASN A 56 -7.89 -27.32 5.64
CA ASN A 56 -6.93 -28.09 4.85
C ASN A 56 -6.06 -27.13 4.05
N ASP A 57 -4.74 -27.26 4.20
CA ASP A 57 -3.74 -26.51 3.45
C ASP A 57 -4.13 -26.55 1.96
N ASP A 58 -4.79 -25.50 1.48
CA ASP A 58 -5.08 -25.35 0.07
C ASP A 58 -3.70 -25.17 -0.59
N PRO A 59 -3.25 -26.09 -1.47
CA PRO A 59 -1.89 -26.06 -2.01
C PRO A 59 -1.57 -24.79 -2.82
N MET A 60 -2.56 -23.94 -3.09
CA MET A 60 -2.38 -22.63 -3.73
C MET A 60 -2.04 -21.49 -2.76
N MET A 61 -1.97 -21.74 -1.45
CA MET A 61 -1.62 -20.75 -0.41
C MET A 61 -0.20 -20.92 0.16
N ASP A 62 0.54 -21.92 -0.31
CA ASP A 62 1.88 -22.31 0.16
C ASP A 62 3.01 -21.79 -0.75
N ASP A 63 2.83 -20.62 -1.34
CA ASP A 63 3.97 -19.91 -1.92
C ASP A 63 4.79 -19.35 -0.74
N GLU A 64 5.95 -19.95 -0.46
CA GLU A 64 6.93 -19.52 0.57
C GLU A 64 7.36 -18.03 0.41
N GLU A 65 7.04 -17.42 -0.73
CA GLU A 65 7.23 -16.00 -1.05
C GLU A 65 6.16 -15.04 -0.46
N ASP A 66 5.02 -15.56 -0.01
CA ASP A 66 3.85 -14.81 0.49
C ASP A 66 3.81 -14.67 2.02
N ILE A 67 4.95 -14.82 2.70
CA ILE A 67 5.07 -14.44 4.12
C ILE A 67 4.70 -12.96 4.25
N GLU A 68 3.71 -12.64 5.09
CA GLU A 68 3.26 -11.28 5.33
C GLU A 68 4.45 -10.38 5.70
N ARG A 69 4.87 -9.53 4.75
CA ARG A 69 6.01 -8.65 4.94
C ARG A 69 5.63 -7.50 5.84
N VAL A 70 5.78 -7.68 7.14
CA VAL A 70 5.61 -6.62 8.11
C VAL A 70 6.81 -5.66 8.01
N ILE A 71 6.53 -4.36 7.81
CA ILE A 71 7.60 -3.36 7.76
C ILE A 71 7.97 -3.01 9.21
N VAL A 72 9.17 -3.38 9.64
CA VAL A 72 9.71 -2.99 10.95
C VAL A 72 10.34 -1.60 10.81
N ARG A 73 9.79 -0.59 11.49
CA ARG A 73 10.41 0.73 11.63
C ARG A 73 10.93 0.92 13.05
N LYS A 74 12.19 1.34 13.18
CA LYS A 74 12.78 1.74 14.45
C LYS A 74 12.56 3.24 14.67
N LYS A 75 11.87 3.62 15.75
CA LYS A 75 11.70 5.01 16.18
C LYS A 75 12.28 5.18 17.58
N GLY A 76 13.52 5.68 17.65
CA GLY A 76 14.29 5.74 18.89
C GLY A 76 14.60 4.33 19.42
N ASP A 77 14.16 4.05 20.65
CA ASP A 77 14.34 2.74 21.31
C ASP A 77 13.16 1.78 21.12
N LYS A 78 12.17 2.17 20.29
CA LYS A 78 10.96 1.36 20.04
C LYS A 78 10.93 0.85 18.61
N TYR A 79 10.59 -0.43 18.45
CA TYR A 79 10.29 -1.04 17.17
C TYR A 79 8.78 -1.01 16.95
N ILE A 80 8.36 -0.48 15.79
CA ILE A 80 6.97 -0.44 15.37
C ILE A 80 6.84 -1.36 14.17
N LEU A 81 5.98 -2.37 14.32
CA LEU A 81 5.56 -3.26 13.25
C LEU A 81 4.40 -2.60 12.49
N HIS A 82 4.45 -2.64 11.17
CA HIS A 82 3.42 -2.04 10.33
C HIS A 82 2.87 -3.10 9.36
N SER A 83 1.70 -3.64 9.68
CA SER A 83 0.89 -4.47 8.79
C SER A 83 -0.30 -3.66 8.27
N THR A 84 -0.62 -3.83 6.99
CA THR A 84 -1.84 -3.27 6.40
C THR A 84 -3.10 -3.97 6.88
N VAL A 85 -3.00 -5.26 7.22
CA VAL A 85 -4.13 -6.06 7.72
C VAL A 85 -4.55 -5.57 9.10
N ASP A 86 -3.58 -5.36 9.99
CA ASP A 86 -3.82 -4.82 11.33
C ASP A 86 -4.54 -3.46 11.27
N ASP A 87 -4.18 -2.60 10.33
CA ASP A 87 -4.80 -1.28 10.19
C ASP A 87 -6.31 -1.35 9.97
N TYR A 88 -6.74 -2.30 9.14
CA TYR A 88 -8.15 -2.50 8.84
C TYR A 88 -8.86 -3.29 9.94
N GLN A 89 -8.17 -4.27 10.54
CA GLN A 89 -8.71 -5.08 11.64
C GLN A 89 -9.00 -4.22 12.87
N TYR A 90 -8.04 -3.37 13.27
CA TYR A 90 -8.14 -2.51 14.45
C TYR A 90 -8.62 -1.10 14.10
N ARG A 91 -9.36 -0.96 12.99
CA ARG A 91 -9.92 0.34 12.59
C ARG A 91 -10.90 0.86 13.65
N PRO A 92 -10.97 2.18 13.86
CA PRO A 92 -11.95 2.78 14.76
C PRO A 92 -13.40 2.40 14.40
N VAL A 93 -14.28 2.36 15.40
CA VAL A 93 -15.69 1.97 15.23
C VAL A 93 -16.44 2.90 14.27
N GLU A 94 -16.01 4.17 14.13
CA GLU A 94 -16.61 5.09 13.17
C GLU A 94 -16.41 4.64 11.71
N PHE A 95 -15.45 3.74 11.46
CA PHE A 95 -15.17 3.18 10.14
C PHE A 95 -15.61 1.71 10.03
N GLU A 96 -16.45 1.22 10.92
CA GLU A 96 -16.90 -0.18 10.89
C GLU A 96 -17.63 -0.51 9.58
N GLU A 97 -18.47 0.40 9.09
CA GLU A 97 -19.22 0.28 7.83
C GLU A 97 -18.34 0.45 6.57
N VAL A 98 -17.10 0.90 6.73
CA VAL A 98 -16.20 1.13 5.59
C VAL A 98 -15.64 -0.20 5.12
N SER A 99 -16.00 -0.58 3.89
CA SER A 99 -15.43 -1.75 3.22
C SER A 99 -13.91 -1.63 3.06
N LEU A 100 -13.23 -2.77 2.99
CA LEU A 100 -11.79 -2.86 2.76
C LEU A 100 -11.36 -2.08 1.50
N TYR A 101 -12.16 -2.11 0.44
CA TYR A 101 -11.88 -1.36 -0.79
C TYR A 101 -11.85 0.16 -0.53
N SER A 102 -12.90 0.67 0.13
CA SER A 102 -12.99 2.09 0.47
C SER A 102 -11.88 2.51 1.44
N TRP A 103 -11.54 1.65 2.39
CA TRP A 103 -10.42 1.85 3.32
C TRP A 103 -9.10 1.98 2.56
N VAL A 104 -8.71 0.99 1.77
CA VAL A 104 -7.43 1.02 1.03
C VAL A 104 -7.34 2.22 0.10
N ARG A 105 -8.45 2.63 -0.52
CA ARG A 105 -8.46 3.78 -1.43
C ARG A 105 -8.30 5.13 -0.74
N LEU A 106 -8.89 5.30 0.44
CA LEU A 106 -9.00 6.61 1.11
C LEU A 106 -8.07 6.76 2.32
N MET A 107 -7.47 5.67 2.78
CA MET A 107 -6.59 5.66 3.93
C MET A 107 -5.33 6.48 3.64
N ASP A 108 -5.11 7.50 4.48
CA ASP A 108 -3.87 8.27 4.52
C ASP A 108 -3.29 8.20 5.93
N LYS A 109 -2.01 7.81 6.00
CA LYS A 109 -1.28 7.65 7.26
C LYS A 109 -0.29 8.78 7.44
N SER A 110 -0.66 9.71 8.31
CA SER A 110 0.26 10.76 8.77
C SER A 110 0.89 10.40 10.11
N GLU A 111 2.17 10.71 10.29
CA GLU A 111 2.74 10.71 11.64
C GLU A 111 2.07 11.80 12.49
N LEU A 112 1.66 11.44 13.70
CA LEU A 112 1.25 12.43 14.70
C LEU A 112 2.44 13.34 14.98
N SER A 113 2.38 14.58 14.47
CA SER A 113 3.39 15.58 14.77
C SER A 113 3.39 15.83 16.28
N ALA A 114 4.58 15.98 16.85
CA ALA A 114 4.77 16.19 18.28
C ALA A 114 3.97 17.40 18.83
N ALA A 115 3.51 18.30 17.97
CA ALA A 115 2.68 19.44 18.30
C ALA A 115 1.25 19.09 18.76
N LYS A 116 0.72 17.89 18.42
CA LYS A 116 -0.63 17.47 18.84
C LYS A 116 -0.67 16.72 20.19
N LYS A 117 0.46 16.56 20.88
CA LYS A 117 0.53 15.88 22.20
C LYS A 117 0.08 16.74 23.39
N LYS A 118 -0.49 17.93 23.16
CA LYS A 118 -1.14 18.75 24.21
C LYS A 118 -2.64 18.76 23.99
N LYS A 119 -3.34 17.79 24.57
CA LYS A 119 -4.67 18.00 25.13
C LYS A 119 -4.93 16.94 26.19
#